data_AF-A0A2T2TRT0-F1
#
_entry.id   AF-A0A2T2TRT0-F1
#
_cell.length_a   1.000
_cell.length_b   1.000
_cell.length_c   1.000
_cell.angle_alpha   90.00
_cell.angle_beta   90.00
_cell.angle_gamma   90.00
#
_symmetry.space_group_name_H-M   'P 1'
#
loop_
_entity.id
_entity.type
_entity.pdbx_description
1 polymer ?
#
loop_
_entity_poly.entity_id
_entity_poly.type
_entity_poly.pdbx_seq_one_letter_code
_entity_poly.pdbx_strand_id
1 'polypeptide(L)'
;MNRGPYSYEFVNVEDAEQDEHSLLHFTRRLLALRGQYAQVFGRGSFDLVAVENQSVLVFLREYDGKQVLVAANLSRYAQSLHLPAEERFTGLVPVELFGKSAFPPIGRAPEAGEPVEHGEPAENGDGAPERSPEPYHLVVAPHGFYWFELRSEQALLEEAERRRQVQQEEHPGALPMLEVEDGVENLLVPTMARGRGPERFEGVLPDYVSKQRWFGAKGEHVERVSVADAVRLQAEPYPVYLTILNVRLAEESIFYALPLAVSYDRPEERLEEWPRAVIAWIDGPRGRGLLHDATVRRDFWSTLFAWWKSGHRGRSLKGVYESSLADAARGAEPDEIRLLTGEQSNTAAVINGQFFVKLYRRLEQGPHPEPEMLEYLTESGFSFVPQLLGAIEFRRGRSTSYPLGLLQEALPVESDGWHYALDVAERFFDRIAGQKLPEEARLPGETNGGGFRDDPAPAWLEEVAPELLSMAHVLGVRTAEMHRRLADADAPNLHPEESTAADADALADRVRDALERTRPMIDEAAETMDLGADALPADAHWRHAHDRLERLRER
;
A
#
# COMPACT_ATOMS: atom_id res chain seq x y z
N MET A 1 56.81 -18.93 -8.23
CA MET A 1 55.90 -18.50 -7.16
C MET A 1 54.52 -18.39 -7.76
N ASN A 2 53.56 -19.20 -7.32
CA ASN A 2 52.19 -19.11 -7.78
C ASN A 2 51.60 -17.82 -7.18
N ARG A 3 51.52 -16.74 -7.97
CA ARG A 3 50.99 -15.45 -7.52
C ARG A 3 49.46 -15.53 -7.64
N GLY A 4 48.82 -15.89 -6.54
CA GLY A 4 47.37 -16.02 -6.46
C GLY A 4 46.63 -14.68 -6.63
N PRO A 5 45.28 -14.71 -6.70
CA PRO A 5 44.43 -13.54 -6.98
C PRO A 5 44.49 -12.41 -5.93
N TYR A 6 45.19 -12.61 -4.81
CA TYR A 6 45.38 -11.62 -3.75
C TYR A 6 46.80 -11.02 -3.70
N SER A 7 47.59 -11.18 -4.76
CA SER A 7 48.91 -10.55 -4.85
C SER A 7 48.79 -9.04 -5.06
N TYR A 8 49.64 -8.25 -4.40
CA TYR A 8 49.64 -6.79 -4.48
C TYR A 8 49.76 -6.22 -5.91
N GLU A 9 50.23 -7.02 -6.87
CA GLU A 9 50.32 -6.64 -8.29
C GLU A 9 48.96 -6.68 -9.02
N PHE A 10 47.95 -7.38 -8.47
CA PHE A 10 46.63 -7.59 -9.09
C PHE A 10 45.45 -7.04 -8.27
N VAL A 11 45.70 -6.58 -7.04
CA VAL A 11 44.67 -6.01 -6.17
C VAL A 11 44.52 -4.52 -6.48
N ASN A 12 43.42 -4.15 -7.13
CA ASN A 12 43.00 -2.77 -7.29
C ASN A 12 42.15 -2.36 -6.07
N VAL A 13 42.63 -1.38 -5.31
CA VAL A 13 41.94 -0.89 -4.11
C VAL A 13 40.64 -0.18 -4.48
N GLU A 14 40.61 0.56 -5.58
CA GLU A 14 39.41 1.29 -6.03
C GLU A 14 38.29 0.30 -6.41
N ASP A 15 38.62 -0.76 -7.15
CA ASP A 15 37.65 -1.82 -7.48
C ASP A 15 37.16 -2.55 -6.22
N ALA A 16 38.06 -2.82 -5.26
CA ALA A 16 37.71 -3.44 -3.99
C ALA A 16 36.89 -2.51 -3.06
N GLU A 17 36.97 -1.20 -3.23
CA GLU A 17 36.13 -0.20 -2.54
C GLU A 17 34.73 -0.09 -3.15
N GLN A 18 34.53 -0.49 -4.41
CA GLN A 18 33.20 -0.53 -5.04
C GLN A 18 32.47 -1.87 -4.83
N ASP A 19 33.20 -2.97 -4.62
CA ASP A 19 32.63 -4.29 -4.34
C ASP A 19 32.48 -4.54 -2.83
N GLU A 20 31.23 -4.59 -2.33
CA GLU A 20 30.90 -4.85 -0.92
C GLU A 20 31.28 -6.27 -0.42
N HIS A 21 31.50 -7.21 -1.35
CA HIS A 21 31.94 -8.58 -1.06
C HIS A 21 33.46 -8.75 -1.15
N SER A 22 34.20 -7.68 -1.42
CA SER A 22 35.66 -7.73 -1.54
C SER A 22 36.35 -8.12 -0.22
N LEU A 23 37.59 -8.62 -0.35
CA LEU A 23 38.44 -8.89 0.82
C LEU A 23 38.67 -7.64 1.67
N LEU A 24 38.65 -6.44 1.07
CA LEU A 24 38.79 -5.17 1.79
C LEU A 24 37.59 -4.92 2.71
N HIS A 25 36.36 -5.01 2.19
CA HIS A 25 35.15 -4.87 2.99
C HIS A 25 35.01 -5.97 4.03
N PHE A 26 35.35 -7.21 3.68
CA PHE A 26 35.43 -8.31 4.64
C PHE A 26 36.41 -8.01 5.78
N THR A 27 37.62 -7.52 5.46
CA THR A 27 38.64 -7.17 6.46
C THR A 27 38.21 -5.98 7.31
N ARG A 28 37.56 -4.97 6.72
CA ARG A 28 36.97 -3.84 7.46
C ARG A 28 35.90 -4.32 8.45
N ARG A 29 34.98 -5.20 8.03
CA ARG A 29 33.96 -5.83 8.89
C ARG A 29 34.62 -6.61 10.04
N LEU A 30 35.64 -7.41 9.73
CA LEU A 30 36.39 -8.18 10.73
C LEU A 30 37.07 -7.29 11.77
N LEU A 31 37.71 -6.20 11.33
CA LEU A 31 38.37 -5.24 12.22
C LEU A 31 37.37 -4.46 13.08
N ALA A 32 36.24 -4.03 12.51
CA ALA A 32 35.18 -3.36 13.24
C ALA A 32 34.60 -4.27 14.33
N LEU A 33 34.29 -5.52 13.98
CA LEU A 33 33.79 -6.52 14.93
C LEU A 33 34.83 -6.79 16.03
N ARG A 34 36.10 -6.96 15.67
CA ARG A 34 37.18 -7.12 16.64
C ARG A 34 37.33 -5.88 17.54
N GLY A 35 37.05 -4.69 17.03
CA GLY A 35 37.00 -3.45 17.80
C GLY A 35 35.84 -3.42 18.81
N GLN A 36 34.64 -3.81 18.38
CA GLN A 36 33.46 -3.91 19.25
C GLN A 36 33.66 -4.92 20.38
N TYR A 37 34.31 -6.05 20.08
CA TYR A 37 34.63 -7.10 21.03
C TYR A 37 36.10 -7.05 21.49
N ALA A 38 36.73 -5.87 21.47
CA ALA A 38 38.16 -5.71 21.74
C ALA A 38 38.57 -6.20 23.13
N GLN A 39 37.67 -6.09 24.11
CA GLN A 39 37.93 -6.61 25.45
C GLN A 39 37.92 -8.14 25.47
N VAL A 40 36.95 -8.79 24.82
CA VAL A 40 36.87 -10.26 24.74
C VAL A 40 38.05 -10.84 23.95
N PHE A 41 38.34 -10.31 22.76
CA PHE A 41 39.44 -10.81 21.93
C PHE A 41 40.82 -10.32 22.37
N GLY A 42 40.92 -9.20 23.07
CA GLY A 42 42.19 -8.62 23.51
C GLY A 42 42.59 -9.00 24.93
N ARG A 43 41.63 -9.03 25.87
CA ARG A 43 41.86 -9.27 27.30
C ARG A 43 41.16 -10.51 27.85
N GLY A 44 40.22 -11.10 27.11
CA GLY A 44 39.50 -12.29 27.55
C GLY A 44 40.39 -13.53 27.63
N SER A 45 39.97 -14.49 28.45
CA SER A 45 40.59 -15.82 28.56
C SER A 45 40.68 -16.48 27.19
N PHE A 46 41.56 -17.46 27.06
CA PHE A 46 41.68 -18.27 25.85
C PHE A 46 41.66 -19.73 26.27
N ASP A 47 40.52 -20.39 26.03
CA ASP A 47 40.29 -21.75 26.47
C ASP A 47 40.08 -22.64 25.23
N LEU A 48 41.03 -23.52 24.95
CA LEU A 48 40.87 -24.47 23.84
C LEU A 48 39.73 -25.44 24.13
N VAL A 49 38.86 -25.65 23.15
CA VAL A 49 37.79 -26.65 23.22
C VAL A 49 38.27 -27.86 22.44
N ALA A 50 38.46 -28.98 23.14
CA ALA A 50 38.92 -30.20 22.53
C ALA A 50 37.82 -30.79 21.63
N VAL A 51 38.12 -30.91 20.34
CA VAL A 51 37.21 -31.48 19.35
C VAL A 51 37.91 -32.65 18.66
N GLU A 52 37.15 -33.67 18.28
CA GLU A 52 37.72 -34.87 17.64
C GLU A 52 38.36 -34.56 16.28
N ASN A 53 37.78 -33.60 15.54
CA ASN A 53 38.28 -33.21 14.23
C ASN A 53 39.48 -32.26 14.34
N GLN A 54 40.69 -32.81 14.19
CA GLN A 54 41.95 -32.04 14.22
C GLN A 54 42.11 -31.02 13.07
N SER A 55 41.25 -31.07 12.05
CA SER A 55 41.23 -30.06 10.98
C SER A 55 40.47 -28.79 11.37
N VAL A 56 39.77 -28.80 12.50
CA VAL A 56 39.00 -27.66 13.01
C VAL A 56 39.59 -27.24 14.35
N LEU A 57 39.98 -25.97 14.45
CA LEU A 57 40.42 -25.35 15.70
C LEU A 57 39.21 -24.70 16.38
N VAL A 58 38.90 -25.11 17.61
CA VAL A 58 37.85 -24.49 18.41
C VAL A 58 38.43 -23.95 19.72
N PHE A 59 38.08 -22.71 20.05
CA PHE A 59 38.44 -22.08 21.32
C PHE A 59 37.37 -21.10 21.79
N LEU A 60 37.29 -20.92 23.09
CA LEU A 60 36.43 -19.97 23.76
C LEU A 60 37.25 -18.76 24.22
N ARG A 61 36.66 -17.57 24.05
CA ARG A 61 37.14 -16.33 24.67
C ARG A 61 36.12 -15.82 25.66
N GLU A 62 36.53 -15.61 26.90
CA GLU A 62 35.62 -15.07 27.92
C GLU A 62 36.16 -13.79 28.55
N TYR A 63 35.32 -12.75 28.64
CA TYR A 63 35.64 -11.53 29.38
C TYR A 63 34.35 -10.90 29.92
N ASP A 64 34.30 -10.65 31.22
CA ASP A 64 33.19 -9.95 31.89
C ASP A 64 31.82 -10.59 31.59
N GLY A 65 31.75 -11.92 31.71
CA GLY A 65 30.54 -12.72 31.42
C GLY A 65 30.17 -12.87 29.94
N LYS A 66 30.89 -12.21 29.01
CA LYS A 66 30.72 -12.41 27.57
C LYS A 66 31.58 -13.55 27.08
N GLN A 67 30.96 -14.52 26.44
CA GLN A 67 31.60 -15.71 25.89
C GLN A 67 31.53 -15.70 24.37
N VAL A 68 32.67 -15.81 23.70
CA VAL A 68 32.77 -15.93 22.25
C VAL A 68 33.45 -17.25 21.88
N LEU A 69 32.68 -18.16 21.30
CA LEU A 69 33.17 -19.42 20.77
C LEU A 69 33.62 -19.22 19.32
N VAL A 70 34.87 -19.55 19.02
CA VAL A 70 35.44 -19.49 17.68
C VAL A 70 35.68 -20.90 17.18
N ALA A 71 35.17 -21.20 15.98
CA ALA A 71 35.45 -22.44 15.27
C ALA A 71 36.05 -22.11 13.90
N ALA A 72 37.29 -22.55 13.64
CA ALA A 72 38.01 -22.25 12.42
C ALA A 72 38.45 -23.54 11.71
N ASN A 73 38.00 -23.71 10.46
CA ASN A 73 38.43 -24.81 9.61
C ASN A 73 39.79 -24.50 9.00
N LEU A 74 40.80 -25.29 9.33
CA LEU A 74 42.17 -25.15 8.81
C LEU A 74 42.38 -25.94 7.51
N SER A 75 41.38 -26.73 7.08
CA SER A 75 41.39 -27.52 5.86
C SER A 75 40.84 -26.75 4.66
N ARG A 76 41.33 -27.13 3.46
CA ARG A 76 40.80 -26.68 2.16
C ARG A 76 39.50 -27.39 1.74
N TYR A 77 38.96 -28.26 2.59
CA TYR A 77 37.71 -28.98 2.37
C TYR A 77 36.72 -28.65 3.47
N ALA A 78 35.42 -28.79 3.21
CA ALA A 78 34.40 -28.64 4.25
C ALA A 78 34.63 -29.68 5.35
N GLN A 79 34.40 -29.28 6.61
CA GLN A 79 34.62 -30.13 7.78
C GLN A 79 33.38 -30.13 8.67
N SER A 80 33.08 -31.30 9.23
CA SER A 80 32.10 -31.43 10.32
C SER A 80 32.80 -31.14 11.65
N LEU A 81 32.13 -30.38 12.50
CA LEU A 81 32.51 -30.06 13.86
C LEU A 81 31.46 -30.64 14.82
N HIS A 82 31.94 -31.37 15.82
CA HIS A 82 31.15 -31.87 16.92
C HIS A 82 31.64 -31.18 18.20
N LEU A 83 30.82 -30.31 18.78
CA LEU A 83 31.15 -29.74 20.08
C LEU A 83 30.87 -30.80 21.17
N PRO A 84 31.81 -31.00 22.11
CA PRO A 84 31.58 -31.91 23.22
C PRO A 84 30.41 -31.42 24.06
N ALA A 85 29.64 -32.36 24.62
CA ALA A 85 28.52 -32.07 25.50
C ALA A 85 29.02 -31.68 26.90
N GLU A 86 29.75 -30.56 26.97
CA GLU A 86 30.22 -29.98 28.21
C GLU A 86 29.10 -29.14 28.85
N GLU A 87 28.88 -29.31 30.16
CA GLU A 87 27.82 -28.59 30.91
C GLU A 87 27.87 -27.07 30.71
N ARG A 88 29.07 -26.50 30.49
CA ARG A 88 29.24 -25.05 30.28
C ARG A 88 28.59 -24.53 28.99
N PHE A 89 28.23 -25.40 28.03
CA PHE A 89 27.59 -24.99 26.78
C PHE A 89 26.10 -25.35 26.74
N THR A 90 25.65 -26.28 27.57
CA THR A 90 24.27 -26.78 27.56
C THR A 90 23.25 -25.65 27.79
N GLY A 91 22.29 -25.53 26.89
CA GLY A 91 21.22 -24.51 26.95
C GLY A 91 21.64 -23.12 26.44
N LEU A 92 22.90 -22.92 26.05
CA LEU A 92 23.34 -21.67 25.43
C LEU A 92 23.01 -21.67 23.94
N VAL A 93 22.64 -20.48 23.45
CA VAL A 93 22.31 -20.19 22.07
C VAL A 93 23.52 -19.54 21.41
N PRO A 94 24.12 -20.16 20.38
CA PRO A 94 25.19 -19.53 19.61
C PRO A 94 24.61 -18.44 18.71
N VAL A 95 25.05 -17.20 18.88
CA VAL A 95 24.65 -16.08 18.01
C VAL A 95 25.83 -15.67 17.13
N GLU A 96 25.69 -15.85 15.83
CA GLU A 96 26.75 -15.58 14.85
C GLU A 96 27.09 -14.08 14.84
N LEU A 97 28.36 -13.70 15.02
CA LEU A 97 28.71 -12.33 15.32
C LEU A 97 28.63 -11.37 14.12
N PHE A 98 28.74 -11.87 12.89
CA PHE A 98 28.72 -11.07 11.66
C PHE A 98 27.28 -10.83 11.19
N GLY A 99 26.48 -11.88 11.10
CA GLY A 99 25.08 -11.86 10.64
C GLY A 99 24.04 -11.72 11.76
N LYS A 100 24.45 -11.83 13.04
CA LYS A 100 23.58 -11.78 14.22
C LYS A 100 22.48 -12.86 14.26
N SER A 101 22.60 -13.89 13.42
CA SER A 101 21.67 -15.01 13.40
C SER A 101 21.88 -15.92 14.61
N ALA A 102 20.79 -16.22 15.32
CA ALA A 102 20.79 -17.21 16.40
C ALA A 102 20.69 -18.62 15.83
N PHE A 103 21.57 -19.51 16.28
CA PHE A 103 21.56 -20.92 15.94
C PHE A 103 20.77 -21.72 16.99
N PRO A 104 20.40 -22.99 16.72
CA PRO A 104 19.74 -23.83 17.71
C PRO A 104 20.55 -23.92 19.03
N PRO A 105 19.90 -24.01 20.20
CA PRO A 105 20.59 -24.15 21.48
C PRO A 105 21.47 -25.41 21.54
N ILE A 106 22.62 -25.31 22.19
CA ILE A 106 23.54 -26.43 22.39
C ILE A 106 22.94 -27.41 23.42
N GLY A 107 22.89 -28.71 23.09
CA GLY A 107 22.55 -29.79 24.03
C GLY A 107 21.05 -29.98 24.33
N ARG A 108 20.14 -29.42 23.53
CA ARG A 108 18.69 -29.68 23.68
C ARG A 108 18.33 -31.03 23.04
N ALA A 109 17.71 -31.93 23.81
CA ALA A 109 17.04 -33.09 23.23
C ALA A 109 15.86 -32.61 22.35
N PRO A 110 15.60 -33.22 21.17
CA PRO A 110 14.47 -32.83 20.34
C PRO A 110 13.18 -32.89 21.16
N GLU A 111 12.33 -31.86 21.02
CA GLU A 111 11.02 -31.84 21.64
C GLU A 111 10.23 -33.07 21.19
N ALA A 112 9.56 -33.76 22.12
CA ALA A 112 8.78 -34.95 21.84
C ALA A 112 7.72 -34.66 20.77
N GLY A 113 8.01 -35.03 19.51
CA GLY A 113 7.14 -34.74 18.38
C GLY A 113 7.69 -35.07 16.99
N GLU A 114 9.01 -35.28 16.82
CA GLU A 114 9.56 -35.75 15.54
C GLU A 114 9.45 -37.29 15.43
N PRO A 115 8.80 -37.82 14.38
CA PRO A 115 8.74 -39.26 14.17
C PRO A 115 10.09 -39.76 13.65
N VAL A 116 10.76 -40.60 14.44
CA VAL A 116 11.94 -41.33 13.97
C VAL A 116 11.44 -42.47 13.07
N GLU A 117 11.67 -42.34 11.76
CA GLU A 117 11.58 -43.46 10.84
C GLU A 117 12.73 -44.45 11.12
N HIS A 118 12.35 -45.71 11.30
CA HIS A 118 13.17 -46.93 11.35
C HIS A 118 13.80 -47.33 12.70
N GLY A 119 13.19 -48.35 13.32
CA GLY A 119 13.81 -49.22 14.32
C GLY A 119 12.79 -50.17 14.96
N GLU A 120 12.99 -51.47 14.80
CA GLU A 120 12.13 -52.56 15.30
C GLU A 120 11.86 -52.49 16.82
N PRO A 121 10.71 -53.00 17.32
CA PRO A 121 10.41 -52.98 18.74
C PRO A 121 11.24 -54.03 19.49
N ALA A 122 12.08 -53.60 20.43
CA ALA A 122 12.71 -54.48 21.41
C ALA A 122 11.77 -54.71 22.60
N GLU A 123 11.53 -55.98 22.93
CA GLU A 123 10.82 -56.43 24.13
C GLU A 123 11.66 -56.23 25.40
N ASN A 124 10.97 -55.83 26.48
CA ASN A 124 11.28 -56.01 27.90
C ASN A 124 12.64 -55.50 28.46
N GLY A 125 12.58 -54.50 29.35
CA GLY A 125 13.66 -54.22 30.29
C GLY A 125 13.53 -52.88 31.02
N ASP A 126 13.62 -52.92 32.35
CA ASP A 126 13.69 -51.78 33.27
C ASP A 126 14.70 -50.69 32.86
N GLY A 127 14.34 -49.44 33.13
CA GLY A 127 15.22 -48.27 33.09
C GLY A 127 15.07 -47.44 31.82
N ALA A 128 14.36 -46.30 31.91
CA ALA A 128 14.47 -45.27 30.88
C ALA A 128 15.96 -44.88 30.76
N PRO A 129 16.57 -44.94 29.57
CA PRO A 129 17.97 -44.52 29.44
C PRO A 129 18.03 -43.02 29.75
N GLU A 130 18.87 -42.63 30.71
CA GLU A 130 19.37 -41.25 30.81
C GLU A 130 19.98 -40.90 29.45
N ARG A 131 19.20 -40.22 28.60
CA ARG A 131 19.65 -39.75 27.29
C ARG A 131 20.75 -38.73 27.53
N SER A 132 21.99 -39.15 27.27
CA SER A 132 23.13 -38.23 27.25
C SER A 132 22.87 -37.15 26.20
N PRO A 133 23.16 -35.87 26.50
CA PRO A 133 22.97 -34.77 25.55
C PRO A 133 23.70 -35.07 24.24
N GLU A 134 22.99 -34.95 23.11
CA GLU A 134 23.58 -35.16 21.80
C GLU A 134 24.66 -34.10 21.51
N PRO A 135 25.81 -34.49 20.94
CA PRO A 135 26.86 -33.55 20.58
C PRO A 135 26.35 -32.55 19.53
N TYR A 136 26.72 -31.28 19.68
CA TYR A 136 26.21 -30.23 18.79
C TYR A 136 26.97 -30.20 17.47
N HIS A 137 26.25 -30.36 16.37
CA HIS A 137 26.79 -30.55 15.02
C HIS A 137 26.83 -29.23 14.23
N LEU A 138 27.97 -28.93 13.63
CA LEU A 138 28.15 -27.80 12.72
C LEU A 138 28.97 -28.21 11.50
N VAL A 139 28.67 -27.64 10.34
CA VAL A 139 29.50 -27.78 9.13
C VAL A 139 30.20 -26.46 8.84
N VAL A 140 31.52 -26.50 8.69
CA VAL A 140 32.33 -25.32 8.40
C VAL A 140 32.93 -25.45 6.99
N ALA A 141 32.70 -24.43 6.16
CA ALA A 141 33.22 -24.37 4.79
C ALA A 141 34.77 -24.43 4.74
N PRO A 142 35.38 -24.79 3.59
CA PRO A 142 36.84 -24.72 3.38
C PRO A 142 37.44 -23.39 3.85
N HIS A 143 38.44 -23.42 4.73
CA HIS A 143 39.05 -22.22 5.32
C HIS A 143 38.09 -21.24 6.00
N GLY A 144 36.83 -21.65 6.21
CA GLY A 144 35.80 -20.86 6.86
C GLY A 144 35.95 -20.87 8.37
N PHE A 145 35.28 -19.94 9.02
CA PHE A 145 35.22 -19.87 10.47
C PHE A 145 33.90 -19.25 10.94
N TYR A 146 33.52 -19.57 12.18
CA TYR A 146 32.40 -18.95 12.89
C TYR A 146 32.90 -18.29 14.17
N TRP A 147 32.38 -17.10 14.47
CA TRP A 147 32.49 -16.49 15.79
C TRP A 147 31.08 -16.40 16.37
N PHE A 148 30.81 -17.17 17.42
CA PHE A 148 29.51 -17.18 18.09
C PHE A 148 29.62 -16.49 19.45
N GLU A 149 28.76 -15.51 19.72
CA GLU A 149 28.51 -15.09 21.09
C GLU A 149 27.57 -16.12 21.73
N LEU A 150 28.01 -16.77 22.81
CA LEU A 150 27.18 -17.71 23.55
C LEU A 150 26.31 -16.95 24.53
N ARG A 151 25.00 -17.10 24.37
CA ARG A 151 23.99 -16.32 25.10
C ARG A 151 22.98 -17.26 25.74
N SER A 152 22.45 -16.92 26.91
CA SER A 152 21.30 -17.66 27.45
C SER A 152 20.04 -17.30 26.68
N GLU A 153 19.10 -18.25 26.59
CA GLU A 153 17.79 -18.02 25.96
C GLU A 153 17.03 -16.88 26.67
N GLN A 154 17.13 -16.80 28.01
CA GLN A 154 16.58 -15.70 28.80
C GLN A 154 17.16 -14.33 28.41
N ALA A 155 18.48 -14.23 28.22
CA ALA A 155 19.11 -12.95 27.85
C ALA A 155 18.67 -12.47 26.46
N LEU A 156 18.38 -13.40 25.53
CA LEU A 156 17.85 -13.05 24.21
C LEU A 156 16.40 -12.56 24.29
N LEU A 157 15.57 -13.21 25.12
CA LEU A 157 14.20 -12.79 25.37
C LEU A 157 14.15 -11.41 26.04
N GLU A 158 14.94 -11.19 27.08
CA GLU A 158 15.02 -9.91 27.79
C GLU A 158 15.53 -8.77 26.89
N GLU A 159 16.50 -9.03 26.00
CA GLU A 159 16.97 -8.01 25.07
C GLU A 159 15.93 -7.70 23.99
N ALA A 160 15.22 -8.71 23.48
CA ALA A 160 14.11 -8.49 22.56
C ALA A 160 12.98 -7.68 23.24
N GLU A 161 12.71 -7.95 24.51
CA GLU A 161 11.69 -7.23 25.28
C GLU A 161 12.13 -5.81 25.64
N ARG A 162 13.39 -5.58 25.99
CA ARG A 162 13.95 -4.22 26.15
C ARG A 162 13.96 -3.44 24.85
N ARG A 163 14.33 -4.05 23.72
CA ARG A 163 14.25 -3.38 22.41
C ARG A 163 12.81 -2.99 22.07
N ARG A 164 11.83 -3.85 22.38
CA ARG A 164 10.40 -3.54 22.24
C ARG A 164 9.97 -2.41 23.17
N GLN A 165 10.39 -2.41 24.44
CA GLN A 165 10.08 -1.35 25.39
C GLN A 165 10.72 -0.01 25.01
N VAL A 166 12.00 0.02 24.64
CA VAL A 166 12.67 1.26 24.20
C VAL A 166 12.03 1.82 22.93
N GLN A 167 11.63 0.97 21.98
CA GLN A 167 10.89 1.41 20.79
C GLN A 167 9.46 1.90 21.10
N GLN A 168 8.82 1.39 22.15
CA GLN A 168 7.50 1.85 22.60
C GLN A 168 7.57 3.11 23.47
N GLU A 169 8.61 3.27 24.29
CA GLU A 169 8.76 4.37 25.25
C GLU A 169 9.37 5.63 24.62
N GLU A 170 10.22 5.52 23.58
CA GLU A 170 10.87 6.70 23.02
C GLU A 170 9.93 7.58 22.18
N HIS A 171 8.89 7.06 21.52
CA HIS A 171 7.98 7.87 20.67
C HIS A 171 6.52 7.40 20.71
N PRO A 172 5.58 8.16 21.31
CA PRO A 172 4.16 8.04 21.03
C PRO A 172 3.95 8.45 19.55
N GLY A 173 3.87 7.47 18.65
CA GLY A 173 3.82 7.69 17.20
C GLY A 173 4.91 7.00 16.38
N ALA A 174 5.81 6.22 17.00
CA ALA A 174 6.76 5.39 16.24
C ALA A 174 6.05 4.30 15.44
N LEU A 175 6.44 4.16 14.17
CA LEU A 175 5.95 3.10 13.29
C LEU A 175 6.34 1.72 13.84
N PRO A 176 5.43 0.73 13.76
CA PRO A 176 5.70 -0.63 14.22
C PRO A 176 6.79 -1.30 13.39
N MET A 177 7.53 -2.23 13.99
CA MET A 177 8.50 -3.09 13.30
C MET A 177 7.88 -4.47 13.01
N LEU A 178 7.95 -4.91 11.75
CA LEU A 178 7.49 -6.23 11.31
C LEU A 178 8.70 -7.07 10.86
N GLU A 179 8.89 -8.20 11.51
CA GLU A 179 9.92 -9.18 11.15
C GLU A 179 9.41 -10.06 10.00
N VAL A 180 10.19 -10.18 8.92
CA VAL A 180 9.89 -11.04 7.77
C VAL A 180 11.07 -11.97 7.49
N GLU A 181 10.84 -13.28 7.57
CA GLU A 181 11.91 -14.27 7.36
C GLU A 181 12.29 -14.42 5.88
N ASP A 182 11.30 -14.53 4.99
CA ASP A 182 11.53 -14.75 3.55
C ASP A 182 11.15 -13.54 2.67
N GLY A 183 10.57 -12.49 3.28
CA GLY A 183 10.14 -11.29 2.57
C GLY A 183 8.68 -10.90 2.87
N VAL A 184 8.21 -9.88 2.17
CA VAL A 184 6.89 -9.25 2.37
C VAL A 184 5.74 -10.22 2.08
N GLU A 185 5.97 -11.22 1.23
CA GLU A 185 5.04 -12.32 0.99
C GLU A 185 4.56 -13.00 2.28
N ASN A 186 5.41 -13.09 3.31
CA ASN A 186 5.08 -13.71 4.60
C ASN A 186 4.03 -12.90 5.38
N LEU A 187 3.80 -11.64 5.01
CA LEU A 187 2.74 -10.80 5.58
C LEU A 187 1.39 -10.96 4.85
N LEU A 188 1.40 -11.43 3.59
CA LEU A 188 0.24 -11.44 2.71
C LEU A 188 -0.40 -12.83 2.57
N VAL A 189 0.38 -13.88 2.77
CA VAL A 189 -0.07 -15.27 2.67
C VAL A 189 0.19 -15.99 3.99
N PRO A 190 -0.79 -16.73 4.54
CA PRO A 190 -0.55 -17.62 5.67
C PRO A 190 0.45 -18.71 5.26
N THR A 191 1.70 -18.60 5.69
CA THR A 191 2.74 -19.62 5.49
C THR A 191 2.76 -20.61 6.65
N MET A 192 3.23 -21.84 6.42
CA MET A 192 3.44 -22.83 7.50
C MET A 192 4.59 -22.46 8.45
N ALA A 193 5.36 -21.40 8.15
CA ALA A 193 6.35 -20.84 9.05
C ALA A 193 5.66 -20.40 10.36
N ARG A 194 6.15 -20.90 11.49
CA ARG A 194 5.64 -20.57 12.83
C ARG A 194 5.90 -19.09 13.12
N GLY A 195 4.93 -18.21 12.86
CA GLY A 195 5.07 -16.80 13.19
C GLY A 195 3.81 -16.01 12.88
N ARG A 196 3.44 -15.09 13.78
CA ARG A 196 2.25 -14.21 13.70
C ARG A 196 2.41 -13.10 12.63
N GLY A 197 3.05 -13.36 11.50
CA GLY A 197 3.39 -12.35 10.49
C GLY A 197 2.16 -11.64 9.92
N PRO A 198 1.22 -12.40 9.30
CA PRO A 198 -0.05 -11.86 8.84
C PRO A 198 -0.85 -11.21 9.97
N GLU A 199 -0.94 -11.82 11.15
CA GLU A 199 -1.72 -11.27 12.28
C GLU A 199 -1.12 -9.97 12.83
N ARG A 200 0.21 -9.84 12.86
CA ARG A 200 0.89 -8.58 13.25
C ARG A 200 0.65 -7.50 12.20
N PHE A 201 0.76 -7.83 10.92
CA PHE A 201 0.48 -6.89 9.84
C PHE A 201 -0.99 -6.43 9.88
N GLU A 202 -1.94 -7.36 10.00
CA GLU A 202 -3.36 -7.06 10.19
C GLU A 202 -3.63 -6.22 11.44
N GLY A 203 -2.83 -6.38 12.50
CA GLY A 203 -2.93 -5.57 13.72
C GLY A 203 -2.51 -4.12 13.57
N VAL A 204 -1.65 -3.77 12.59
CA VAL A 204 -1.20 -2.38 12.37
C VAL A 204 -2.08 -1.61 11.38
N LEU A 205 -2.82 -2.33 10.54
CA LEU A 205 -3.66 -1.75 9.49
C LEU A 205 -4.85 -0.88 9.98
N PRO A 206 -5.56 -1.18 11.10
CA PRO A 206 -6.68 -0.36 11.56
C PRO A 206 -6.27 1.11 11.83
N ASP A 207 -5.15 1.31 12.51
CA ASP A 207 -4.61 2.65 12.79
C ASP A 207 -4.13 3.34 11.50
N TYR A 208 -3.46 2.59 10.60
CA TYR A 208 -3.03 3.13 9.31
C TYR A 208 -4.22 3.59 8.45
N VAL A 209 -5.22 2.71 8.23
CA VAL A 209 -6.37 2.95 7.34
C VAL A 209 -7.23 4.10 7.84
N SER A 210 -7.50 4.17 9.14
CA SER A 210 -8.34 5.23 9.74
C SER A 210 -7.76 6.63 9.57
N LYS A 211 -6.44 6.76 9.40
CA LYS A 211 -5.74 8.03 9.14
C LYS A 211 -5.75 8.45 7.67
N GLN A 212 -6.21 7.58 6.76
CA GLN A 212 -6.13 7.83 5.33
C GLN A 212 -7.26 8.72 4.83
N ARG A 213 -6.93 9.61 3.89
CA ARG A 213 -7.92 10.48 3.24
C ARG A 213 -9.00 9.68 2.50
N TRP A 214 -8.57 8.61 1.83
CA TRP A 214 -9.42 7.76 1.00
C TRP A 214 -10.31 6.80 1.80
N PHE A 215 -10.13 6.72 3.12
CA PHE A 215 -11.03 5.96 3.99
C PHE A 215 -12.35 6.72 4.15
N GLY A 216 -13.43 6.12 3.61
CA GLY A 216 -14.74 6.78 3.50
C GLY A 216 -15.57 6.77 4.78
N ALA A 217 -15.27 5.88 5.73
CA ALA A 217 -16.05 5.68 6.96
C ALA A 217 -15.47 6.52 8.13
N LYS A 218 -15.28 7.82 7.90
CA LYS A 218 -14.62 8.70 8.88
C LYS A 218 -15.45 8.80 10.16
N GLY A 219 -14.80 8.57 11.30
CA GLY A 219 -15.43 8.59 12.62
C GLY A 219 -16.07 7.27 13.05
N GLU A 220 -16.13 6.28 12.16
CA GLU A 220 -16.59 4.93 12.52
C GLU A 220 -15.47 4.10 13.17
N HIS A 221 -15.86 3.19 14.07
CA HIS A 221 -14.92 2.29 14.73
C HIS A 221 -14.56 1.11 13.81
N VAL A 222 -13.28 0.98 13.48
CA VAL A 222 -12.74 -0.17 12.72
C VAL A 222 -12.54 -1.35 13.68
N GLU A 223 -13.36 -2.39 13.54
CA GLU A 223 -13.28 -3.59 14.39
C GLU A 223 -12.06 -4.45 14.03
N ARG A 224 -11.80 -4.62 12.74
CA ARG A 224 -10.69 -5.42 12.22
C ARG A 224 -10.36 -5.03 10.79
N VAL A 225 -9.08 -5.09 10.44
CA VAL A 225 -8.63 -5.11 9.04
C VAL A 225 -7.93 -6.44 8.77
N SER A 226 -8.26 -7.10 7.67
CA SER A 226 -7.59 -8.33 7.23
C SER A 226 -7.18 -8.30 5.77
N VAL A 227 -6.18 -9.09 5.39
CA VAL A 227 -5.78 -9.23 3.99
C VAL A 227 -6.77 -10.16 3.30
N ALA A 228 -7.63 -9.58 2.47
CA ALA A 228 -8.63 -10.33 1.71
C ALA A 228 -7.95 -11.10 0.58
N ASP A 229 -7.09 -10.47 -0.19
CA ASP A 229 -6.33 -11.11 -1.27
C ASP A 229 -5.12 -10.27 -1.70
N ALA A 230 -4.19 -10.84 -2.47
CA ALA A 230 -3.08 -10.11 -3.05
C ALA A 230 -2.59 -10.75 -4.36
N VAL A 231 -2.10 -9.91 -5.27
CA VAL A 231 -1.37 -10.34 -6.47
C VAL A 231 -0.03 -9.63 -6.55
N ARG A 232 1.01 -10.35 -6.94
CA ARG A 232 2.33 -9.77 -7.18
C ARG A 232 2.38 -9.17 -8.59
N LEU A 233 2.62 -7.86 -8.66
CA LEU A 233 2.78 -7.13 -9.92
C LEU A 233 4.22 -7.20 -10.44
N GLN A 234 5.20 -7.21 -9.54
CA GLN A 234 6.62 -7.27 -9.84
C GLN A 234 7.34 -8.10 -8.78
N ALA A 235 8.36 -8.85 -9.19
CA ALA A 235 9.22 -9.62 -8.29
C ALA A 235 10.57 -8.92 -8.01
N GLU A 236 11.20 -8.37 -9.05
CA GLU A 236 12.55 -7.78 -8.97
C GLU A 236 12.56 -6.33 -9.50
N PRO A 237 13.46 -5.44 -9.03
CA PRO A 237 14.45 -5.70 -7.97
C PRO A 237 13.83 -5.78 -6.57
N TYR A 238 12.61 -5.27 -6.38
CA TYR A 238 11.85 -5.41 -5.14
C TYR A 238 10.39 -5.77 -5.46
N PRO A 239 9.75 -6.60 -4.60
CA PRO A 239 8.41 -7.04 -4.86
C PRO A 239 7.39 -5.92 -4.65
N VAL A 240 6.41 -5.86 -5.55
CA VAL A 240 5.27 -4.95 -5.49
C VAL A 240 4.00 -5.77 -5.55
N TYR A 241 3.09 -5.53 -4.61
CA TYR A 241 1.81 -6.22 -4.53
C TYR A 241 0.67 -5.25 -4.74
N LEU A 242 -0.37 -5.72 -5.43
CA LEU A 242 -1.70 -5.13 -5.38
C LEU A 242 -2.52 -5.95 -4.40
N THR A 243 -2.82 -5.37 -3.24
CA THR A 243 -3.48 -6.06 -2.12
C THR A 243 -4.90 -5.54 -1.96
N ILE A 244 -5.82 -6.46 -1.63
CA ILE A 244 -7.19 -6.15 -1.25
C ILE A 244 -7.32 -6.41 0.24
N LEU A 245 -7.74 -5.39 0.98
CA LEU A 245 -8.04 -5.44 2.40
C LEU A 245 -9.53 -5.61 2.61
N ASN A 246 -9.92 -6.35 3.65
CA ASN A 246 -11.26 -6.36 4.20
C ASN A 246 -11.27 -5.53 5.48
N VAL A 247 -12.00 -4.42 5.47
CA VAL A 247 -12.19 -3.56 6.64
C VAL A 247 -13.56 -3.86 7.22
N ARG A 248 -13.58 -4.48 8.39
CA ARG A 248 -14.80 -4.79 9.12
C ARG A 248 -15.15 -3.64 10.06
N LEU A 249 -16.33 -3.06 9.83
CA LEU A 249 -16.98 -2.07 10.68
C LEU A 249 -18.07 -2.77 11.51
N ALA A 250 -18.79 -2.02 12.34
CA ALA A 250 -19.84 -2.58 13.19
C ALA A 250 -20.99 -3.22 12.39
N GLU A 251 -21.42 -2.57 11.29
CA GLU A 251 -22.60 -2.96 10.52
C GLU A 251 -22.25 -3.59 9.16
N GLU A 252 -21.09 -3.26 8.59
CA GLU A 252 -20.71 -3.71 7.26
C GLU A 252 -19.22 -4.12 7.15
N SER A 253 -18.87 -4.69 6.00
CA SER A 253 -17.49 -5.00 5.63
C SER A 253 -17.21 -4.42 4.26
N ILE A 254 -16.17 -3.60 4.18
CA ILE A 254 -15.82 -2.83 2.99
C ILE A 254 -14.46 -3.30 2.48
N PHE A 255 -14.36 -3.58 1.18
CA PHE A 255 -13.09 -3.92 0.57
C PHE A 255 -12.33 -2.67 0.13
N TYR A 256 -11.03 -2.65 0.37
CA TYR A 256 -10.15 -1.57 -0.05
C TYR A 256 -8.94 -2.10 -0.82
N ALA A 257 -8.55 -1.43 -1.90
CA ALA A 257 -7.27 -1.69 -2.57
C ALA A 257 -6.13 -0.90 -1.93
N LEU A 258 -5.09 -1.61 -1.52
CA LEU A 258 -3.85 -1.05 -1.00
C LEU A 258 -2.66 -1.69 -1.71
N PRO A 259 -2.07 -1.02 -2.71
CA PRO A 259 -0.79 -1.45 -3.26
C PRO A 259 0.30 -1.38 -2.20
N LEU A 260 1.13 -2.41 -2.09
CA LEU A 260 2.19 -2.51 -1.09
C LEU A 260 3.55 -2.65 -1.76
N ALA A 261 4.52 -1.88 -1.27
CA ALA A 261 5.92 -1.99 -1.65
C ALA A 261 6.81 -1.77 -0.43
N VAL A 262 8.04 -2.27 -0.53
CA VAL A 262 9.09 -1.98 0.45
C VAL A 262 10.21 -1.18 -0.21
N SER A 263 10.64 -0.14 0.50
CA SER A 263 11.80 0.68 0.14
C SER A 263 12.95 0.38 1.10
N TYR A 264 14.04 -0.17 0.56
CA TYR A 264 15.28 -0.46 1.32
C TYR A 264 16.33 0.65 1.16
N ASP A 265 16.22 1.46 0.10
CA ASP A 265 17.10 2.60 -0.13
C ASP A 265 16.62 3.82 0.68
N ARG A 266 17.51 4.32 1.56
CA ARG A 266 17.30 5.50 2.42
C ARG A 266 15.92 5.54 3.08
N PRO A 267 15.52 4.51 3.84
CA PRO A 267 14.16 4.39 4.35
C PRO A 267 13.78 5.53 5.31
N GLU A 268 14.75 6.12 6.02
CA GLU A 268 14.53 7.31 6.85
C GLU A 268 14.13 8.54 6.01
N GLU A 269 14.80 8.79 4.88
CA GLU A 269 14.45 9.89 3.96
C GLU A 269 13.04 9.67 3.37
N ARG A 270 12.68 8.41 3.05
CA ARG A 270 11.33 8.07 2.55
C ARG A 270 10.23 8.28 3.57
N LEU A 271 10.53 8.06 4.85
CA LEU A 271 9.61 8.33 5.94
C LEU A 271 9.31 9.83 6.07
N GLU A 272 10.33 10.68 5.89
CA GLU A 272 10.15 12.13 5.88
C GLU A 272 9.39 12.61 4.63
N GLU A 273 9.64 11.98 3.48
CA GLU A 273 9.01 12.33 2.20
C GLU A 273 7.52 11.95 2.16
N TRP A 274 7.15 10.77 2.66
CA TRP A 274 5.80 10.21 2.54
C TRP A 274 5.19 9.75 3.88
N PRO A 275 5.16 10.60 4.92
CA PRO A 275 4.84 10.18 6.29
C PRO A 275 3.45 9.54 6.44
N ARG A 276 2.50 9.87 5.55
CA ARG A 276 1.13 9.32 5.58
C ARG A 276 0.97 7.99 4.84
N ALA A 277 1.91 7.65 3.95
CA ALA A 277 1.87 6.43 3.16
C ALA A 277 2.56 5.25 3.86
N VAL A 278 3.38 5.54 4.87
CA VAL A 278 4.17 4.53 5.58
C VAL A 278 3.30 3.77 6.58
N ILE A 279 3.45 2.45 6.57
CA ILE A 279 2.68 1.52 7.39
C ILE A 279 3.53 0.99 8.55
N ALA A 280 4.75 0.53 8.25
CA ALA A 280 5.62 -0.13 9.22
C ALA A 280 7.08 -0.15 8.75
N TRP A 281 8.00 -0.31 9.70
CA TRP A 281 9.33 -0.81 9.42
C TRP A 281 9.30 -2.32 9.16
N ILE A 282 10.17 -2.78 8.26
CA ILE A 282 10.40 -4.19 7.98
C ILE A 282 11.84 -4.52 8.38
N ASP A 283 12.02 -5.65 9.07
CA ASP A 283 13.32 -6.28 9.30
C ASP A 283 13.32 -7.68 8.69
N GLY A 284 14.29 -7.99 7.82
CA GLY A 284 14.30 -9.23 7.07
C GLY A 284 15.60 -9.49 6.32
N PRO A 285 15.64 -10.48 5.40
CA PRO A 285 16.87 -10.98 4.78
C PRO A 285 17.58 -9.93 3.92
N ARG A 286 16.84 -8.92 3.43
CA ARG A 286 17.37 -7.80 2.65
C ARG A 286 17.74 -6.59 3.54
N GLY A 287 17.78 -6.78 4.86
CA GLY A 287 18.00 -5.74 5.84
C GLY A 287 16.74 -4.96 6.19
N ARG A 288 16.95 -3.82 6.84
CA ARG A 288 15.88 -2.93 7.29
C ARG A 288 15.28 -2.17 6.10
N GLY A 289 13.96 -2.18 5.97
CA GLY A 289 13.22 -1.45 4.94
C GLY A 289 11.96 -0.80 5.48
N LEU A 290 11.29 -0.04 4.63
CA LEU A 290 10.05 0.66 4.95
C LEU A 290 8.89 0.10 4.15
N LEU A 291 7.88 -0.46 4.80
CA LEU A 291 6.63 -0.88 4.18
C LEU A 291 5.69 0.30 4.06
N HIS A 292 5.21 0.55 2.85
CA HIS A 292 4.35 1.69 2.57
C HIS A 292 3.41 1.40 1.40
N ASP A 293 2.43 2.30 1.22
CA ASP A 293 1.56 2.31 0.05
C ASP A 293 2.36 2.57 -1.23
N ALA A 294 2.32 1.65 -2.20
CA ALA A 294 3.16 1.73 -3.39
C ALA A 294 2.79 2.91 -4.32
N THR A 295 1.59 3.47 -4.19
CA THR A 295 1.10 4.54 -5.09
C THR A 295 1.88 5.85 -5.01
N VAL A 296 2.64 6.07 -3.94
CA VAL A 296 3.55 7.23 -3.81
C VAL A 296 4.81 7.10 -4.65
N ARG A 297 5.15 5.88 -5.10
CA ARG A 297 6.31 5.67 -5.96
C ARG A 297 5.92 5.81 -7.43
N ARG A 298 6.78 6.45 -8.21
CA ARG A 298 6.60 6.55 -9.66
C ARG A 298 6.69 5.18 -10.33
N ASP A 299 7.72 4.40 -9.98
CA ASP A 299 7.96 3.08 -10.59
C ASP A 299 6.77 2.12 -10.47
N PHE A 300 5.99 2.18 -9.37
CA PHE A 300 4.73 1.44 -9.24
C PHE A 300 3.77 1.67 -10.42
N TRP A 301 3.62 2.90 -10.89
CA TRP A 301 2.72 3.22 -11.99
C TRP A 301 3.25 2.71 -13.33
N SER A 302 4.58 2.74 -13.54
CA SER A 302 5.20 2.07 -14.70
C SER A 302 4.96 0.56 -14.66
N THR A 303 5.15 -0.06 -13.49
CA THR A 303 4.90 -1.49 -13.29
C THR A 303 3.44 -1.85 -13.57
N LEU A 304 2.49 -1.06 -13.06
CA LEU A 304 1.06 -1.27 -13.28
C LEU A 304 0.70 -1.11 -14.78
N PHE A 305 1.25 -0.09 -15.45
CA PHE A 305 1.08 0.10 -16.90
C PHE A 305 1.66 -1.07 -17.72
N ALA A 306 2.86 -1.53 -17.38
CA ALA A 306 3.45 -2.71 -18.01
C ALA A 306 2.59 -3.97 -17.80
N TRP A 307 1.96 -4.09 -16.62
CA TRP A 307 1.04 -5.18 -16.33
C TRP A 307 -0.18 -5.17 -17.25
N TRP A 308 -0.82 -4.01 -17.46
CA TRP A 308 -1.86 -3.82 -18.48
C TRP A 308 -1.40 -4.20 -19.88
N LYS A 309 -0.25 -3.68 -20.31
CA LYS A 309 0.33 -3.92 -21.64
C LYS A 309 0.57 -5.39 -21.93
N SER A 310 0.98 -6.13 -20.90
CA SER A 310 1.26 -7.54 -21.02
C SER A 310 0.00 -8.43 -21.11
N GLY A 311 -1.20 -7.86 -20.89
CA GLY A 311 -2.46 -8.62 -20.83
C GLY A 311 -2.43 -9.72 -19.76
N HIS A 312 -1.61 -9.56 -18.72
CA HIS A 312 -1.39 -10.60 -17.72
C HIS A 312 -2.68 -10.88 -16.96
N ARG A 313 -2.89 -12.18 -16.71
CA ARG A 313 -3.86 -12.69 -15.74
C ARG A 313 -3.09 -13.16 -14.53
N GLY A 314 -3.13 -12.39 -13.46
CA GLY A 314 -2.49 -12.74 -12.20
C GLY A 314 -3.42 -13.63 -11.38
N ARG A 315 -2.99 -14.85 -11.06
CA ARG A 315 -3.77 -15.73 -10.18
C ARG A 315 -3.31 -15.55 -8.75
N SER A 316 -4.25 -15.29 -7.85
CA SER A 316 -4.05 -15.35 -6.41
C SER A 316 -4.60 -16.68 -5.86
N LEU A 317 -4.57 -16.84 -4.53
CA LEU A 317 -5.18 -18.00 -3.87
C LEU A 317 -6.72 -17.98 -3.96
N LYS A 318 -7.34 -16.81 -4.14
CA LYS A 318 -8.80 -16.65 -4.06
C LYS A 318 -9.46 -16.22 -5.37
N GLY A 319 -8.69 -15.76 -6.36
CA GLY A 319 -9.25 -15.30 -7.62
C GLY A 319 -8.22 -15.00 -8.71
N VAL A 320 -8.67 -14.23 -9.70
CA VAL A 320 -7.88 -13.83 -10.86
C VAL A 320 -7.98 -12.33 -11.03
N TYR A 321 -6.83 -11.68 -11.16
CA TYR A 321 -6.70 -10.29 -11.55
C TYR A 321 -6.57 -10.27 -13.07
N GLU A 322 -7.41 -9.50 -13.74
CA GLU A 322 -7.48 -9.42 -15.19
C GLU A 322 -7.32 -7.97 -15.63
N SER A 323 -6.54 -7.78 -16.68
CA SER A 323 -6.31 -6.47 -17.27
C SER A 323 -6.72 -6.47 -18.73
N SER A 324 -7.31 -5.36 -19.17
CA SER A 324 -7.62 -5.08 -20.58
C SER A 324 -6.89 -3.81 -21.01
N LEU A 325 -6.41 -3.80 -22.25
CA LEU A 325 -5.74 -2.64 -22.85
C LEU A 325 -6.14 -2.51 -24.31
N ALA A 326 -6.58 -1.31 -24.69
CA ALA A 326 -6.90 -0.92 -26.05
C ALA A 326 -5.63 -0.88 -26.91
N ASP A 327 -5.77 -1.19 -28.20
CA ASP A 327 -4.65 -1.27 -29.13
C ASP A 327 -3.88 0.05 -29.25
N ALA A 328 -4.57 1.19 -29.12
CA ALA A 328 -3.97 2.52 -29.12
C ALA A 328 -2.92 2.74 -28.02
N ALA A 329 -3.03 2.02 -26.89
CA ALA A 329 -2.12 2.17 -25.75
C ALA A 329 -1.02 1.10 -25.70
N ARG A 330 -1.11 0.02 -26.49
CA ARG A 330 -0.14 -1.12 -26.43
C ARG A 330 1.29 -0.74 -26.79
N GLY A 331 1.48 0.24 -27.67
CA GLY A 331 2.80 0.64 -28.16
C GLY A 331 3.56 1.60 -27.23
N ALA A 332 2.91 2.18 -26.22
CA ALA A 332 3.54 3.16 -25.34
C ALA A 332 4.47 2.49 -24.31
N GLU A 333 5.50 3.23 -23.90
CA GLU A 333 6.34 2.89 -22.75
C GLU A 333 6.14 3.93 -21.64
N PRO A 334 6.01 3.55 -20.37
CA PRO A 334 5.69 4.47 -19.28
C PRO A 334 6.94 5.19 -18.74
N ASP A 335 7.44 6.17 -19.49
CA ASP A 335 8.71 6.87 -19.22
C ASP A 335 8.55 8.06 -18.25
N GLU A 336 7.48 8.86 -18.42
CA GLU A 336 7.23 10.05 -17.59
C GLU A 336 5.98 9.83 -16.73
N ILE A 337 6.14 9.96 -15.40
CA ILE A 337 5.04 9.76 -14.45
C ILE A 337 4.86 11.00 -13.59
N ARG A 338 3.66 11.55 -13.65
CA ARG A 338 3.21 12.65 -12.80
C ARG A 338 2.12 12.17 -11.87
N LEU A 339 2.44 12.08 -10.58
CA LEU A 339 1.47 11.74 -9.54
C LEU A 339 0.47 12.88 -9.36
N LEU A 340 -0.82 12.54 -9.23
CA LEU A 340 -1.85 13.52 -8.94
C LEU A 340 -2.14 13.50 -7.44
N THR A 341 -1.60 14.49 -6.74
CA THR A 341 -1.81 14.71 -5.32
C THR A 341 -2.95 15.71 -5.13
N GLY A 342 -4.11 15.30 -4.59
CA GLY A 342 -5.23 16.24 -4.39
C GLY A 342 -6.49 15.67 -3.73
N GLU A 343 -7.56 16.48 -3.81
CA GLU A 343 -9.01 16.26 -3.65
C GLU A 343 -9.64 14.87 -3.38
N GLN A 344 -9.05 13.81 -3.91
CA GLN A 344 -9.87 12.67 -4.34
C GLN A 344 -9.84 11.50 -3.35
N SER A 345 -10.94 10.76 -3.31
CA SER A 345 -11.06 9.48 -2.59
C SER A 345 -10.29 8.35 -3.26
N ASN A 346 -9.82 8.56 -4.50
CA ASN A 346 -9.04 7.61 -5.28
C ASN A 346 -7.63 8.14 -5.55
N THR A 347 -6.74 7.24 -5.97
CA THR A 347 -5.35 7.58 -6.27
C THR A 347 -5.12 7.52 -7.78
N ALA A 348 -4.45 8.51 -8.34
CA ALA A 348 -4.28 8.64 -9.79
C ALA A 348 -2.90 9.18 -10.18
N ALA A 349 -2.50 8.90 -11.42
CA ALA A 349 -1.29 9.41 -12.04
C ALA A 349 -1.52 9.67 -13.54
N VAL A 350 -0.69 10.55 -14.10
CA VAL A 350 -0.62 10.78 -15.54
C VAL A 350 0.71 10.20 -16.06
N ILE A 351 0.64 9.39 -17.10
CA ILE A 351 1.79 8.77 -17.77
C ILE A 351 1.98 9.42 -19.15
N ASN A 352 3.20 9.87 -19.44
CA ASN A 352 3.62 10.54 -20.68
C ASN A 352 2.78 11.76 -21.09
N GLY A 353 1.99 12.33 -20.17
CA GLY A 353 0.98 13.33 -20.52
C GLY A 353 -0.17 12.80 -21.39
N GLN A 354 -0.22 11.50 -21.68
CA GLN A 354 -1.14 10.88 -22.63
C GLN A 354 -2.15 9.94 -21.97
N PHE A 355 -1.78 9.34 -20.84
CA PHE A 355 -2.60 8.34 -20.16
C PHE A 355 -2.90 8.79 -18.74
N PHE A 356 -4.18 8.84 -18.39
CA PHE A 356 -4.63 9.04 -17.02
C PHE A 356 -4.95 7.67 -16.41
N VAL A 357 -4.26 7.34 -15.34
CA VAL A 357 -4.45 6.09 -14.58
C VAL A 357 -5.16 6.41 -13.29
N LYS A 358 -6.21 5.65 -12.98
CA LYS A 358 -6.95 5.76 -11.73
C LYS A 358 -7.03 4.41 -11.05
N LEU A 359 -6.68 4.36 -9.77
CA LEU A 359 -6.85 3.21 -8.90
C LEU A 359 -7.96 3.49 -7.88
N TYR A 360 -8.96 2.61 -7.85
CA TYR A 360 -10.06 2.68 -6.89
C TYR A 360 -9.60 2.23 -5.52
N ARG A 361 -9.84 3.05 -4.50
CA ARG A 361 -9.47 2.71 -3.13
C ARG A 361 -10.55 1.91 -2.43
N ARG A 362 -11.79 2.40 -2.41
CA ARG A 362 -12.95 1.65 -1.94
C ARG A 362 -13.48 0.81 -3.09
N LEU A 363 -13.63 -0.49 -2.87
CA LEU A 363 -14.06 -1.45 -3.89
C LEU A 363 -15.51 -1.85 -3.65
N GLU A 364 -16.30 -1.77 -4.71
CA GLU A 364 -17.68 -2.23 -4.73
C GLU A 364 -17.79 -3.50 -5.58
N GLN A 365 -18.70 -4.38 -5.19
CA GLN A 365 -18.93 -5.62 -5.91
C GLN A 365 -19.78 -5.35 -7.14
N GLY A 366 -19.35 -5.90 -8.28
CA GLY A 366 -20.10 -5.89 -9.53
C GLY A 366 -19.60 -4.84 -10.52
N PRO A 367 -20.41 -4.50 -11.52
CA PRO A 367 -20.07 -3.46 -12.49
C PRO A 367 -19.89 -2.12 -11.78
N HIS A 368 -18.89 -1.36 -12.17
CA HIS A 368 -18.69 0.00 -11.69
C HIS A 368 -19.15 0.97 -12.78
N PRO A 369 -19.92 2.02 -12.44
CA PRO A 369 -20.55 2.89 -13.44
C PRO A 369 -19.52 3.62 -14.30
N GLU A 370 -18.38 4.04 -13.73
CA GLU A 370 -17.35 4.78 -14.48
C GLU A 370 -16.74 4.00 -15.66
N PRO A 371 -16.14 2.80 -15.49
CA PRO A 371 -15.63 2.04 -16.63
C PRO A 371 -16.75 1.58 -17.57
N GLU A 372 -17.93 1.20 -17.07
CA GLU A 372 -19.04 0.74 -17.92
C GLU A 372 -19.59 1.86 -18.82
N MET A 373 -19.81 3.05 -18.26
CA MET A 373 -20.24 4.22 -19.05
C MET A 373 -19.14 4.67 -20.02
N LEU A 374 -17.88 4.70 -19.58
CA LEU A 374 -16.78 5.12 -20.45
C LEU A 374 -16.54 4.13 -21.58
N GLU A 375 -16.67 2.82 -21.34
CA GLU A 375 -16.60 1.79 -22.37
C GLU A 375 -17.66 2.05 -23.44
N TYR A 376 -18.93 2.16 -23.04
CA TYR A 376 -20.02 2.44 -23.97
C TYR A 376 -19.85 3.77 -24.73
N LEU A 377 -19.48 4.86 -24.04
CA LEU A 377 -19.29 6.17 -24.68
C LEU A 377 -18.10 6.15 -25.66
N THR A 378 -17.03 5.43 -25.33
CA THR A 378 -15.87 5.24 -26.21
C THR A 378 -16.26 4.45 -27.47
N GLU A 379 -16.98 3.33 -27.30
CA GLU A 379 -17.43 2.48 -28.42
C GLU A 379 -18.45 3.18 -29.32
N SER A 380 -19.33 4.01 -28.75
CA SER A 380 -20.29 4.82 -29.53
C SER A 380 -19.66 5.99 -30.28
N GLY A 381 -18.35 6.24 -30.07
CA GLY A 381 -17.60 7.33 -30.70
C GLY A 381 -17.91 8.72 -30.12
N PHE A 382 -18.36 8.79 -28.87
CA PHE A 382 -18.62 10.07 -28.20
C PHE A 382 -17.30 10.74 -27.77
N SER A 383 -16.97 11.87 -28.39
CA SER A 383 -15.65 12.51 -28.26
C SER A 383 -15.51 13.54 -27.14
N PHE A 384 -16.57 13.79 -26.34
CA PHE A 384 -16.55 14.78 -25.25
C PHE A 384 -16.34 14.14 -23.87
N VAL A 385 -15.86 12.91 -23.84
CA VAL A 385 -15.32 12.23 -22.66
C VAL A 385 -13.94 11.64 -22.99
N PRO A 386 -13.06 11.48 -22.00
CA PRO A 386 -11.81 10.74 -22.19
C PRO A 386 -12.12 9.31 -22.68
N GLN A 387 -11.36 8.83 -23.66
CA GLN A 387 -11.53 7.46 -24.13
C GLN A 387 -11.04 6.47 -23.08
N LEU A 388 -11.81 5.40 -22.85
CA LEU A 388 -11.35 4.26 -22.06
C LEU A 388 -10.28 3.50 -22.84
N LEU A 389 -9.10 3.39 -22.25
CA LEU A 389 -7.95 2.71 -22.84
C LEU A 389 -7.65 1.38 -22.16
N GLY A 390 -8.16 1.14 -20.96
CA GLY A 390 -7.97 -0.13 -20.27
C GLY A 390 -8.62 -0.16 -18.90
N ALA A 391 -8.76 -1.35 -18.34
CA ALA A 391 -9.30 -1.57 -17.01
C ALA A 391 -8.57 -2.71 -16.32
N ILE A 392 -8.53 -2.69 -15.00
CA ILE A 392 -8.05 -3.81 -14.18
C ILE A 392 -9.15 -4.21 -13.20
N GLU A 393 -9.47 -5.50 -13.16
CA GLU A 393 -10.50 -6.06 -12.29
C GLU A 393 -9.99 -7.28 -11.52
N PHE A 394 -10.52 -7.48 -10.32
CA PHE A 394 -10.34 -8.70 -9.56
C PHE A 394 -11.61 -9.55 -9.62
N ARG A 395 -11.51 -10.74 -10.20
CA ARG A 395 -12.59 -11.73 -10.27
C ARG A 395 -12.40 -12.80 -9.20
N ARG A 396 -13.42 -12.96 -8.35
CA ARG A 396 -13.50 -14.01 -7.34
C ARG A 396 -14.59 -15.02 -7.71
N GLY A 397 -14.19 -16.25 -8.02
CA GLY A 397 -15.13 -17.27 -8.50
C GLY A 397 -15.72 -16.93 -9.88
N ARG A 398 -16.96 -17.32 -10.15
CA ARG A 398 -17.59 -17.16 -11.48
C ARG A 398 -18.33 -15.83 -11.68
N SER A 399 -18.84 -15.22 -10.62
CA SER A 399 -19.82 -14.12 -10.71
C SER A 399 -19.46 -12.87 -9.90
N THR A 400 -18.40 -12.89 -9.10
CA THR A 400 -18.01 -11.74 -8.29
C THR A 400 -16.81 -11.04 -8.94
N SER A 401 -16.96 -9.76 -9.28
CA SER A 401 -15.89 -8.91 -9.78
C SER A 401 -15.80 -7.63 -8.94
N TYR A 402 -14.58 -7.09 -8.88
CA TYR A 402 -14.26 -5.82 -8.24
C TYR A 402 -13.38 -5.02 -9.21
N PRO A 403 -13.90 -3.95 -9.81
CA PRO A 403 -13.08 -3.03 -10.59
C PRO A 403 -12.04 -2.40 -9.67
N LEU A 404 -10.76 -2.53 -10.03
CA LEU A 404 -9.64 -2.05 -9.23
C LEU A 404 -9.08 -0.73 -9.77
N GLY A 405 -9.22 -0.48 -11.06
CA GLY A 405 -8.78 0.76 -11.68
C GLY A 405 -9.05 0.82 -13.17
N LEU A 406 -8.82 2.00 -13.73
CA LEU A 406 -8.95 2.27 -15.15
C LEU A 406 -7.76 3.04 -15.70
N LEU A 407 -7.62 2.94 -17.01
CA LEU A 407 -6.72 3.70 -17.85
C LEU A 407 -7.57 4.43 -18.88
N GLN A 408 -7.44 5.75 -18.98
CA GLN A 408 -8.14 6.56 -19.97
C GLN A 408 -7.18 7.58 -20.60
N GLU A 409 -7.64 8.26 -21.64
CA GLU A 409 -6.92 9.39 -22.23
C GLU A 409 -6.67 10.48 -21.18
N ALA A 410 -5.44 10.99 -21.11
CA ALA A 410 -5.15 12.19 -20.35
C ALA A 410 -5.47 13.42 -21.20
N LEU A 411 -6.32 14.30 -20.68
CA LEU A 411 -6.65 15.55 -21.36
C LEU A 411 -5.64 16.65 -20.97
N PRO A 412 -5.12 17.42 -21.94
CA PRO A 412 -4.23 18.55 -21.69
C PRO A 412 -5.04 19.76 -21.23
N VAL A 413 -5.66 19.66 -20.05
CA VAL A 413 -6.48 20.74 -19.47
C VAL A 413 -5.69 21.52 -18.41
N GLU A 414 -5.78 22.84 -18.48
CA GLU A 414 -5.13 23.75 -17.52
C GLU A 414 -5.98 23.98 -16.26
N SER A 415 -7.30 23.81 -16.36
CA SER A 415 -8.28 24.04 -15.30
C SER A 415 -9.44 23.05 -15.39
N ASP A 416 -10.09 22.79 -14.26
CA ASP A 416 -11.39 22.13 -14.23
C ASP A 416 -12.54 23.13 -14.49
N GLY A 417 -13.75 22.59 -14.70
CA GLY A 417 -14.94 23.37 -14.99
C GLY A 417 -15.42 24.24 -13.83
N TRP A 418 -15.09 23.88 -12.58
CA TRP A 418 -15.47 24.66 -11.41
C TRP A 418 -14.62 25.93 -11.29
N HIS A 419 -13.30 25.79 -11.35
CA HIS A 419 -12.38 26.92 -11.35
C HIS A 419 -12.61 27.82 -12.57
N TYR A 420 -12.83 27.24 -13.75
CA TYR A 420 -13.16 28.03 -14.93
C TYR A 420 -14.48 28.80 -14.75
N ALA A 421 -15.51 28.20 -14.15
CA ALA A 421 -16.76 28.89 -13.86
C ALA A 421 -16.58 30.03 -12.83
N LEU A 422 -15.74 29.83 -11.80
CA LEU A 422 -15.41 30.88 -10.83
C LEU A 422 -14.68 32.05 -11.49
N ASP A 423 -13.67 31.78 -12.32
CA ASP A 423 -12.93 32.81 -13.05
C ASP A 423 -13.83 33.62 -13.99
N VAL A 424 -14.80 32.96 -14.63
CA VAL A 424 -15.81 33.61 -15.48
C VAL A 424 -16.76 34.46 -14.64
N ALA A 425 -17.18 33.96 -13.47
CA ALA A 425 -18.05 34.68 -12.55
C ALA A 425 -17.36 35.94 -11.97
N GLU A 426 -16.09 35.84 -11.58
CA GLU A 426 -15.30 36.98 -11.08
C GLU A 426 -15.19 38.07 -12.15
N ARG A 427 -14.83 37.70 -13.39
CA ARG A 427 -14.79 38.63 -14.53
C ARG A 427 -16.13 39.29 -14.80
N PHE A 428 -17.24 38.56 -14.63
CA PHE A 428 -18.58 39.13 -14.73
C PHE A 428 -18.82 40.18 -13.64
N PHE A 429 -18.53 39.87 -12.37
CA PHE A 429 -18.69 40.80 -11.25
C PHE A 429 -17.84 42.07 -11.43
N ASP A 430 -16.61 41.94 -11.89
CA ASP A 430 -15.72 43.07 -12.17
C ASP A 430 -16.27 44.00 -13.26
N ARG A 431 -16.91 43.46 -14.30
CA ARG A 431 -17.50 44.28 -15.37
C ARG A 431 -18.69 45.08 -14.88
N ILE A 432 -19.54 44.47 -14.07
CA ILE A 432 -20.75 45.12 -13.56
C ILE A 432 -20.47 45.99 -12.33
N ALA A 433 -19.28 45.90 -11.74
CA ALA A 433 -18.88 46.72 -10.60
C ALA A 433 -19.00 48.21 -10.94
N GLY A 434 -19.91 48.90 -10.24
CA GLY A 434 -20.18 50.33 -10.46
C GLY A 434 -21.05 50.65 -11.67
N GLN A 435 -21.55 49.65 -12.41
CA GLN A 435 -22.56 49.83 -13.44
C GLN A 435 -23.98 49.73 -12.87
N LYS A 436 -24.90 50.55 -13.39
CA LYS A 436 -26.32 50.41 -13.08
C LYS A 436 -26.91 49.39 -14.05
N LEU A 437 -27.21 48.19 -13.57
CA LEU A 437 -27.91 47.17 -14.36
C LEU A 437 -29.26 47.74 -14.86
N PRO A 438 -29.73 47.36 -16.06
CA PRO A 438 -31.04 47.78 -16.55
C PRO A 438 -32.15 47.42 -15.55
N GLU A 439 -33.15 48.28 -15.35
CA GLU A 439 -34.30 47.98 -14.46
C GLU A 439 -35.11 46.76 -14.93
N GLU A 440 -34.94 46.37 -16.19
CA GLU A 440 -35.56 45.21 -16.84
C GLU A 440 -34.65 43.96 -16.82
N ALA A 441 -33.58 43.94 -16.02
CA ALA A 441 -32.71 42.79 -15.81
C ALA A 441 -33.44 41.66 -15.05
N ARG A 442 -34.45 41.07 -15.68
CA ARG A 442 -35.05 39.80 -15.25
C ARG A 442 -34.24 38.67 -15.83
N LEU A 443 -33.90 37.70 -14.98
CA LEU A 443 -33.29 36.47 -15.47
C LEU A 443 -34.36 35.62 -16.19
N PRO A 444 -34.02 34.93 -17.29
CA PRO A 444 -34.92 33.96 -17.90
C PRO A 444 -35.42 32.95 -16.86
N GLY A 445 -36.74 32.79 -16.74
CA GLY A 445 -37.36 31.85 -15.78
C GLY A 445 -37.95 32.48 -14.51
N GLU A 446 -37.78 33.77 -14.24
CA GLU A 446 -38.37 34.46 -13.07
C GLU A 446 -39.90 34.66 -13.14
N THR A 447 -40.56 34.23 -14.22
CA THR A 447 -42.03 34.26 -14.26
C THR A 447 -42.62 33.11 -13.45
N ASN A 448 -43.26 33.43 -12.33
CA ASN A 448 -44.09 32.54 -11.51
C ASN A 448 -44.84 31.49 -12.36
N GLY A 449 -44.35 30.25 -12.37
CA GLY A 449 -45.08 29.07 -12.84
C GLY A 449 -44.80 28.56 -14.26
N GLY A 450 -43.80 29.08 -14.99
CA GLY A 450 -43.41 28.54 -16.30
C GLY A 450 -42.28 27.52 -16.19
N GLY A 451 -42.39 26.38 -16.87
CA GLY A 451 -41.25 25.46 -17.08
C GLY A 451 -40.11 26.13 -17.85
N PHE A 452 -39.04 25.39 -18.12
CA PHE A 452 -37.94 25.85 -18.98
C PHE A 452 -38.51 26.40 -20.29
N ARG A 453 -38.33 27.69 -20.55
CA ARG A 453 -38.67 28.35 -21.81
C ARG A 453 -37.40 28.52 -22.61
N ASP A 454 -37.47 28.29 -23.92
CA ASP A 454 -36.39 28.57 -24.88
C ASP A 454 -36.25 30.08 -25.16
N ASP A 455 -36.42 30.91 -24.14
CA ASP A 455 -36.24 32.35 -24.28
C ASP A 455 -34.73 32.63 -24.46
N PRO A 456 -34.32 33.44 -25.46
CA PRO A 456 -32.92 33.79 -25.65
C PRO A 456 -32.40 34.60 -24.45
N ALA A 457 -31.08 34.55 -24.25
CA ALA A 457 -30.44 35.39 -23.25
C ALA A 457 -30.74 36.89 -23.51
N PRO A 458 -31.02 37.70 -22.48
CA PRO A 458 -31.21 39.13 -22.66
C PRO A 458 -29.95 39.79 -23.26
N ALA A 459 -30.13 40.74 -24.17
CA ALA A 459 -29.01 41.41 -24.85
C ALA A 459 -27.99 42.04 -23.87
N TRP A 460 -28.46 42.60 -22.75
CA TRP A 460 -27.56 43.16 -21.74
C TRP A 460 -26.65 42.09 -21.12
N LEU A 461 -27.14 40.85 -20.96
CA LEU A 461 -26.38 39.73 -20.41
C LEU A 461 -25.35 39.21 -21.42
N GLU A 462 -25.69 39.24 -22.72
CA GLU A 462 -24.75 38.94 -23.80
C GLU A 462 -23.56 39.90 -23.83
N GLU A 463 -23.79 41.18 -23.49
CA GLU A 463 -22.72 42.19 -23.42
C GLU A 463 -21.81 42.01 -22.21
N VAL A 464 -22.38 41.72 -21.02
CA VAL A 464 -21.60 41.70 -19.77
C VAL A 464 -21.10 40.31 -19.38
N ALA A 465 -21.69 39.23 -19.88
CA ALA A 465 -21.36 37.85 -19.53
C ALA A 465 -21.25 36.88 -20.73
N PRO A 466 -20.63 37.26 -21.87
CA PRO A 466 -20.58 36.40 -23.05
C PRO A 466 -19.91 35.04 -22.79
N GLU A 467 -18.88 34.99 -21.94
CA GLU A 467 -18.18 33.74 -21.60
C GLU A 467 -19.05 32.79 -20.78
N LEU A 468 -19.86 33.32 -19.86
CA LEU A 468 -20.78 32.54 -19.04
C LEU A 468 -21.86 31.90 -19.90
N LEU A 469 -22.45 32.69 -20.81
CA LEU A 469 -23.45 32.20 -21.76
C LEU A 469 -22.87 31.14 -22.70
N SER A 470 -21.68 31.39 -23.25
CA SER A 470 -20.99 30.42 -24.11
C SER A 470 -20.70 29.11 -23.35
N MET A 471 -20.22 29.21 -22.11
CA MET A 471 -19.94 28.04 -21.27
C MET A 471 -21.21 27.24 -20.99
N ALA A 472 -22.28 27.90 -20.55
CA ALA A 472 -23.56 27.27 -20.25
C ALA A 472 -24.17 26.61 -21.50
N HIS A 473 -24.10 27.28 -22.66
CA HIS A 473 -24.58 26.74 -23.92
C HIS A 473 -23.81 25.48 -24.33
N VAL A 474 -22.47 25.55 -24.35
CA VAL A 474 -21.63 24.39 -24.73
C VAL A 474 -21.86 23.23 -23.77
N LEU A 475 -21.88 23.48 -22.45
CA LEU A 475 -22.10 22.45 -21.45
C LEU A 475 -23.49 21.79 -21.62
N GLY A 476 -24.53 22.59 -21.86
CA GLY A 476 -25.89 22.11 -22.12
C GLY A 476 -25.98 21.23 -23.37
N VAL A 477 -25.39 21.69 -24.48
CA VAL A 477 -25.33 20.91 -25.73
C VAL A 477 -24.58 19.60 -25.54
N ARG A 478 -23.37 19.62 -24.95
CA ARG A 478 -22.57 18.39 -24.77
C ARG A 478 -23.22 17.41 -23.80
N THR A 479 -23.86 17.90 -22.75
CA THR A 479 -24.63 17.06 -21.82
C THR A 479 -25.82 16.42 -22.51
N ALA A 480 -26.56 17.17 -23.32
CA ALA A 480 -27.69 16.65 -24.08
C ALA A 480 -27.25 15.60 -25.13
N GLU A 481 -26.14 15.85 -25.84
CA GLU A 481 -25.55 14.88 -26.77
C GLU A 481 -25.15 13.59 -26.05
N MET A 482 -24.51 13.68 -24.87
CA MET A 482 -24.17 12.53 -24.05
C MET A 482 -25.41 11.74 -23.61
N HIS A 483 -26.44 12.44 -23.11
CA HIS A 483 -27.70 11.80 -22.71
C HIS A 483 -28.37 11.08 -23.87
N ARG A 484 -28.35 11.65 -25.07
CA ARG A 484 -28.88 10.98 -26.27
C ARG A 484 -28.12 9.69 -26.59
N ARG A 485 -26.79 9.67 -26.41
CA ARG A 485 -26.00 8.44 -26.58
C ARG A 485 -26.36 7.41 -25.53
N LEU A 486 -26.45 7.79 -24.25
CA LEU A 486 -26.81 6.88 -23.17
C LEU A 486 -28.24 6.34 -23.32
N ALA A 487 -29.16 7.11 -23.90
CA ALA A 487 -30.52 6.67 -24.21
C ALA A 487 -30.60 5.60 -25.33
N ASP A 488 -29.51 5.38 -26.07
CA ASP A 488 -29.41 4.33 -27.08
C ASP A 488 -28.63 3.10 -26.56
N ALA A 489 -28.28 3.06 -25.26
CA ALA A 489 -27.46 2.00 -24.70
C ALA A 489 -28.24 0.67 -24.56
N ASP A 490 -27.66 -0.42 -25.05
CA ASP A 490 -28.25 -1.77 -24.95
C ASP A 490 -27.57 -2.65 -23.88
N ALA A 491 -26.52 -2.14 -23.20
CA ALA A 491 -25.81 -2.91 -22.19
C ALA A 491 -26.70 -3.16 -20.96
N PRO A 492 -26.63 -4.35 -20.31
CA PRO A 492 -27.60 -4.77 -19.30
C PRO A 492 -27.83 -3.80 -18.14
N ASN A 493 -26.79 -3.09 -17.67
CA ASN A 493 -26.93 -2.12 -16.57
C ASN A 493 -27.02 -0.65 -17.04
N LEU A 494 -26.97 -0.41 -18.36
CA LEU A 494 -27.13 0.91 -18.96
C LEU A 494 -28.41 1.05 -19.79
N HIS A 495 -29.12 -0.06 -20.04
CA HIS A 495 -30.34 -0.07 -20.83
C HIS A 495 -31.38 0.87 -20.20
N PRO A 496 -31.87 1.90 -20.93
CA PRO A 496 -32.84 2.84 -20.41
C PRO A 496 -34.16 2.14 -20.05
N GLU A 497 -34.72 2.51 -18.90
CA GLU A 497 -36.03 2.04 -18.46
C GLU A 497 -37.05 3.18 -18.49
N GLU A 498 -38.32 2.86 -18.75
CA GLU A 498 -39.39 3.85 -18.64
C GLU A 498 -39.59 4.22 -17.17
N SER A 499 -39.42 5.51 -16.85
CA SER A 499 -39.67 6.02 -15.51
C SER A 499 -41.13 5.78 -15.11
N THR A 500 -41.33 5.33 -13.88
CA THR A 500 -42.66 5.14 -13.29
C THR A 500 -43.04 6.29 -12.37
N ALA A 501 -44.31 6.36 -11.96
CA ALA A 501 -44.76 7.31 -10.94
C ALA A 501 -44.05 7.08 -9.59
N ALA A 502 -43.73 5.82 -9.26
CA ALA A 502 -43.00 5.48 -8.04
C ALA A 502 -41.57 6.04 -8.05
N ASP A 503 -40.91 6.09 -9.22
CA ASP A 503 -39.58 6.70 -9.35
C ASP A 503 -39.62 8.21 -9.15
N ALA A 504 -40.67 8.86 -9.65
CA ALA A 504 -40.92 10.29 -9.44
C ALA A 504 -41.18 10.59 -7.96
N ASP A 505 -42.00 9.76 -7.28
CA ASP A 505 -42.23 9.84 -5.84
C ASP A 505 -40.94 9.68 -5.04
N ALA A 506 -40.14 8.65 -5.36
CA ALA A 506 -38.87 8.40 -4.70
C ALA A 506 -37.87 9.55 -4.91
N LEU A 507 -37.84 10.15 -6.10
CA LEU A 507 -37.02 11.34 -6.37
C LEU A 507 -37.51 12.55 -5.57
N ALA A 508 -38.82 12.79 -5.52
CA ALA A 508 -39.41 13.88 -4.74
C ALA A 508 -39.07 13.74 -3.25
N ASP A 509 -39.15 12.53 -2.70
CA ASP A 509 -38.77 12.25 -1.31
C ASP A 509 -37.27 12.47 -1.08
N ARG A 510 -36.38 12.02 -1.99
CA ARG A 510 -34.94 12.33 -1.88
C ARG A 510 -34.66 13.83 -1.87
N VAL A 511 -35.34 14.60 -2.72
CA VAL A 511 -35.17 16.07 -2.78
C VAL A 511 -35.70 16.73 -1.50
N ARG A 512 -36.84 16.27 -0.98
CA ARG A 512 -37.40 16.72 0.31
C ARG A 512 -36.42 16.45 1.45
N ASP A 513 -35.90 15.22 1.56
CA ASP A 513 -34.95 14.84 2.60
C ASP A 513 -33.63 15.63 2.51
N ALA A 514 -33.17 15.92 1.29
CA ALA A 514 -32.01 16.78 1.08
C ALA A 514 -32.29 18.22 1.56
N LEU A 515 -33.47 18.75 1.24
CA LEU A 515 -33.90 20.09 1.65
C LEU A 515 -34.01 20.21 3.17
N GLU A 516 -34.66 19.24 3.83
CA GLU A 516 -34.83 19.20 5.28
C GLU A 516 -33.50 19.04 6.03
N ARG A 517 -32.53 18.30 5.48
CA ARG A 517 -31.17 18.19 6.04
C ARG A 517 -30.34 19.44 5.83
N THR A 518 -30.47 20.10 4.68
CA THR A 518 -29.63 21.25 4.32
C THR A 518 -30.02 22.51 5.08
N ARG A 519 -31.32 22.72 5.33
CA ARG A 519 -31.82 23.90 6.05
C ARG A 519 -31.12 24.15 7.40
N PRO A 520 -31.06 23.21 8.36
CA PRO A 520 -30.39 23.44 9.64
C PRO A 520 -28.89 23.68 9.48
N MET A 521 -28.23 23.09 8.46
CA MET A 521 -26.82 23.35 8.18
C MET A 521 -26.57 24.78 7.70
N ILE A 522 -27.51 25.35 6.91
CA ILE A 522 -27.46 26.75 6.49
C ILE A 522 -27.68 27.68 7.69
N ASP A 523 -28.66 27.35 8.54
CA ASP A 523 -28.94 28.14 9.75
C ASP A 523 -27.72 28.16 10.70
N GLU A 524 -27.07 27.02 10.93
CA GLU A 524 -25.84 26.90 11.74
C GLU A 524 -24.64 27.62 11.11
N ALA A 525 -24.46 27.51 9.79
CA ALA A 525 -23.41 28.23 9.09
C ALA A 525 -23.60 29.75 9.19
N ALA A 526 -24.84 30.25 9.17
CA ALA A 526 -25.12 31.68 9.31
C ALA A 526 -24.92 32.21 10.74
N GLU A 527 -24.97 31.37 11.77
CA GLU A 527 -24.57 31.76 13.13
C GLU A 527 -23.05 31.98 13.25
N THR A 528 -22.27 31.31 12.39
CA THR A 528 -20.80 31.32 12.45
C THR A 528 -20.15 32.20 11.38
N MET A 529 -20.87 32.54 10.31
CA MET A 529 -20.42 33.38 9.20
C MET A 529 -21.18 34.71 9.17
N ASP A 530 -20.47 35.84 9.05
CA ASP A 530 -21.09 37.17 8.89
C ASP A 530 -21.63 37.36 7.46
N LEU A 531 -22.77 36.74 7.18
CA LEU A 531 -23.40 36.72 5.85
C LEU A 531 -24.30 37.94 5.59
N GLY A 532 -24.61 38.74 6.62
CA GLY A 532 -25.57 39.86 6.54
C GLY A 532 -27.03 39.43 6.67
N ALA A 533 -27.90 40.37 7.09
CA ALA A 533 -29.28 40.08 7.53
C ALA A 533 -30.24 39.56 6.44
N ASP A 534 -29.90 39.72 5.15
CA ASP A 534 -30.74 39.34 4.01
C ASP A 534 -30.16 38.17 3.18
N ALA A 535 -29.06 37.55 3.64
CA ALA A 535 -28.41 36.47 2.89
C ALA A 535 -29.12 35.11 3.03
N LEU A 536 -29.95 34.94 4.07
CA LEU A 536 -30.66 33.70 4.32
C LEU A 536 -32.00 33.64 3.56
N PRO A 537 -32.37 32.49 2.96
CA PRO A 537 -33.68 32.31 2.36
C PRO A 537 -34.80 32.47 3.39
N ALA A 538 -35.78 33.33 3.11
CA ALA A 538 -36.96 33.49 3.96
C ALA A 538 -37.79 32.20 4.05
N ASP A 539 -38.50 31.99 5.17
CA ASP A 539 -39.40 30.86 5.39
C ASP A 539 -40.42 30.64 4.28
N ALA A 540 -40.85 31.72 3.63
CA ALA A 540 -41.77 31.65 2.51
C ALA A 540 -41.18 30.90 1.31
N HIS A 541 -39.87 30.99 1.06
CA HIS A 541 -39.19 30.30 -0.03
C HIS A 541 -39.09 28.80 0.25
N TRP A 542 -38.77 28.41 1.49
CA TRP A 542 -38.78 27.00 1.90
C TRP A 542 -40.18 26.37 1.77
N ARG A 543 -41.22 27.07 2.23
CA ARG A 543 -42.62 26.63 2.04
C ARG A 543 -42.98 26.50 0.56
N HIS A 544 -42.60 27.48 -0.25
CA HIS A 544 -42.85 27.44 -1.69
C HIS A 544 -42.18 26.23 -2.37
N ALA A 545 -40.94 25.90 -1.98
CA ALA A 545 -40.22 24.73 -2.49
C ALA A 545 -40.93 23.42 -2.11
N HIS A 546 -41.36 23.27 -0.85
CA HIS A 546 -42.16 22.12 -0.41
C HIS A 546 -43.47 22.00 -1.18
N ASP A 547 -44.25 23.08 -1.26
CA ASP A 547 -45.53 23.09 -1.99
C ASP A 547 -45.32 22.74 -3.47
N ARG A 548 -44.19 23.13 -4.07
CA ARG A 548 -43.85 22.79 -5.44
C ARG A 548 -43.52 21.31 -5.59
N LEU A 549 -42.80 20.72 -4.63
CA LEU A 549 -42.51 19.28 -4.62
C LEU A 549 -43.80 18.45 -4.50
N GLU A 550 -44.71 18.82 -3.59
CA GLU A 550 -46.01 18.14 -3.47
C GLU A 550 -46.82 18.21 -4.76
N ARG A 551 -46.92 19.39 -5.38
CA ARG A 551 -47.60 19.55 -6.68
C ARG A 551 -46.97 18.72 -7.81
N LEU A 552 -45.68 18.40 -7.72
CA LEU A 552 -45.00 17.55 -8.70
C LEU A 552 -45.28 16.07 -8.48
N ARG A 553 -45.64 15.63 -7.26
CA ARG A 553 -46.09 14.25 -6.98
C ARG A 553 -47.50 13.99 -7.48
N GLU A 554 -48.35 15.01 -7.49
CA GLU A 554 -49.74 14.92 -7.94
C GLU A 554 -49.89 14.87 -9.47
N ARG A 555 -48.80 15.04 -10.23
CA ARG A 555 -48.74 15.05 -11.70
C ARG A 555 -48.17 13.75 -12.24
#